data_AF-A0A6B3EQ64-F1
#
_entry.id   AF-A0A6B3EQ64-F1
#
_cell.length_a   1.000
_cell.length_b   1.000
_cell.length_c   1.000
_cell.angle_alpha   90.00
_cell.angle_beta   90.00
_cell.angle_gamma   90.00
#
_symmetry.space_group_name_H-M   'P 1'
#
loop_
_entity.id
_entity.type
_entity.pdbx_description
1 polymer ?
#
loop_
_entity_poly.entity_id
_entity_poly.type
_entity_poly.pdbx_seq_one_letter_code
_entity_poly.pdbx_strand_id
1 'polypeptide(L)' 'YVVVRGNMASVLRTAYGERLPSGLTPEQAGTLMVAVMDGLQYQWLLDPEAVDMSAAFRDFLHLLEGA' A
#
# COMPACT_ATOMS: atom_id res chain seq x y z
N TYR A 1 -12.85 -3.48 7.59
CA TYR A 1 -11.44 -3.47 7.13
C TYR A 1 -10.71 -4.80 7.20
N VAL A 2 -11.09 -5.78 8.03
CA VAL A 2 -10.35 -7.06 8.14
C VAL A 2 -10.28 -7.80 6.79
N VAL A 3 -11.38 -7.87 6.05
CA VAL A 3 -11.43 -8.52 4.72
C VAL A 3 -10.50 -7.84 3.71
N VAL A 4 -10.54 -6.51 3.60
CA VAL A 4 -9.70 -5.75 2.65
C VAL A 4 -8.22 -5.93 2.98
N ARG A 5 -7.84 -5.81 4.26
CA ARG A 5 -6.45 -6.04 4.69
C ARG A 5 -6.02 -7.49 4.48
N GLY A 6 -6.90 -8.45 4.72
CA GLY A 6 -6.62 -9.88 4.47
C GLY A 6 -6.40 -10.18 2.99
N ASN A 7 -7.23 -9.62 2.11
CA ASN A 7 -7.05 -9.73 0.66
C ASN A 7 -5.71 -9.12 0.24
N MET A 8 -5.36 -7.97 0.82
CA MET A 8 -4.11 -7.30 0.50
C MET A 8 -2.88 -8.07 0.97
N ALA A 9 -2.93 -8.62 2.17
CA ALA A 9 -1.89 -9.51 2.69
C ALA A 9 -1.76 -10.77 1.82
N SER A 10 -2.87 -11.32 1.30
CA SER A 10 -2.84 -12.45 0.38
C SER A 10 -2.10 -12.13 -0.92
N VAL A 11 -2.42 -10.99 -1.55
CA VAL A 11 -1.74 -10.52 -2.77
C VAL A 11 -0.24 -10.35 -2.53
N LEU A 12 0.13 -9.67 -1.45
CA LEU A 12 1.53 -9.43 -1.10
C LEU A 12 2.27 -10.73 -0.79
N ARG A 13 1.61 -11.69 -0.13
CA ARG A 13 2.17 -13.02 0.12
C ARG A 13 2.42 -13.78 -1.17
N THR A 14 1.50 -13.72 -2.13
CA THR A 14 1.70 -14.34 -3.45
C THR A 14 2.89 -13.70 -4.20
N ALA A 15 3.08 -12.39 -4.08
CA ALA A 15 4.15 -11.68 -4.79
C ALA A 15 5.53 -11.85 -4.14
N TYR A 16 5.62 -11.78 -2.81
CA TYR A 16 6.90 -11.67 -2.07
C TYR A 16 7.15 -12.79 -1.05
N GLY A 17 6.17 -13.67 -0.79
CA GLY A 17 6.25 -14.68 0.27
C GLY A 17 5.94 -14.12 1.66
N GLU A 18 6.52 -14.70 2.70
CA GLU A 18 6.21 -14.31 4.10
C GLU A 18 6.88 -13.02 4.57
N ARG A 19 7.80 -12.46 3.78
CA ARG A 19 8.41 -11.16 4.05
C ARG A 19 8.68 -10.40 2.75
N LEU A 20 8.32 -9.13 2.74
CA LEU A 20 8.69 -8.20 1.68
C LEU A 20 10.18 -7.85 1.77
N PRO A 21 10.79 -7.33 0.70
CA PRO A 21 12.18 -6.85 0.72
C PRO A 21 12.47 -5.81 1.83
N SER A 22 11.49 -4.96 2.19
CA SER A 22 11.57 -4.06 3.36
C SER A 22 11.65 -4.76 4.73
N GLY A 23 11.49 -6.09 4.78
CA GLY A 23 11.49 -6.90 6.00
C GLY A 23 10.11 -7.04 6.68
N LEU A 24 9.10 -6.30 6.22
CA LEU A 24 7.72 -6.35 6.71
C LEU A 24 7.03 -7.67 6.34
N THR A 25 6.12 -8.13 7.19
CA THR A 25 5.21 -9.23 6.82
C THR A 25 4.09 -8.73 5.89
N PRO A 26 3.45 -9.61 5.11
CA PRO A 26 2.31 -9.27 4.26
C PRO A 26 1.15 -8.59 5.02
N GLU A 27 0.88 -8.99 6.27
CA GLU A 27 -0.17 -8.38 7.10
C GLU A 27 0.18 -6.94 7.52
N GLN A 28 1.45 -6.70 7.86
CA GLN A 28 1.94 -5.37 8.19
C GLN A 28 1.87 -4.46 6.97
N ALA A 29 2.41 -4.91 5.84
CA ALA A 29 2.39 -4.16 4.59
C ALA A 29 0.96 -3.96 4.05
N GLY A 30 0.08 -4.96 4.14
CA GLY A 30 -1.31 -4.85 3.74
C GLY A 30 -2.10 -3.83 4.57
N THR A 31 -1.77 -3.68 5.86
CA THR A 31 -2.35 -2.62 6.70
C THR A 31 -1.90 -1.24 6.26
N LEU A 32 -0.60 -1.06 6.01
CA LEU A 32 -0.04 0.20 5.53
C LEU A 32 -0.61 0.58 4.16
N MET A 33 -0.75 -0.40 3.27
CA MET A 33 -1.28 -0.16 1.93
C MET A 33 -2.72 0.34 1.95
N VAL A 34 -3.58 -0.23 2.80
CA VAL A 34 -4.96 0.28 2.96
C VAL A 34 -4.95 1.70 3.51
N ALA A 35 -4.13 1.99 4.53
CA ALA A 35 -4.07 3.34 5.12
C ALA A 35 -3.58 4.40 4.12
N VAL A 36 -2.56 4.07 3.31
CA VAL A 36 -2.05 4.96 2.26
C VAL A 36 -3.09 5.15 1.16
N MET A 37 -3.76 4.08 0.72
CA MET A 37 -4.83 4.19 -0.29
C MET A 37 -5.98 5.07 0.20
N ASP A 38 -6.46 4.88 1.43
CA ASP A 38 -7.52 5.71 2.02
C ASP A 38 -7.08 7.19 2.08
N GLY A 39 -5.84 7.46 2.51
CA GLY A 39 -5.29 8.80 2.60
C GLY A 39 -5.09 9.48 1.24
N LEU A 40 -4.64 8.74 0.22
CA LEU A 40 -4.50 9.25 -1.14
C LEU A 40 -5.85 9.54 -1.77
N GLN A 41 -6.83 8.64 -1.61
CA GLN A 41 -8.19 8.86 -2.09
C GLN A 41 -8.83 10.08 -1.44
N TYR A 42 -8.63 10.27 -0.13
CA TYR A 42 -9.14 11.43 0.58
C TYR A 42 -8.49 12.75 0.11
N GLN A 43 -7.16 12.77 -0.03
CA GLN A 43 -6.47 13.97 -0.50
C GLN A 43 -6.82 14.32 -1.95
N TRP A 44 -6.92 13.31 -2.83
CA TRP A 44 -7.36 13.50 -4.21
C TRP A 44 -8.81 14.02 -4.30
N LEU A 45 -9.70 13.57 -3.40
CA LEU A 45 -11.07 14.09 -3.34
C LEU A 45 -11.11 15.59 -2.99
N LEU A 46 -10.16 16.06 -2.17
CA LEU A 46 -10.08 17.47 -1.76
C LEU A 46 -9.39 18.35 -2.80
N ASP A 47 -8.33 17.86 -3.42
CA ASP A 47 -7.54 18.60 -4.42
C ASP A 47 -6.95 17.62 -5.46
N PRO A 48 -7.72 17.27 -6.51
CA PRO A 48 -7.31 16.27 -7.50
C PRO A 48 -6.19 16.77 -8.42
N GLU A 49 -5.97 18.09 -8.52
CA GLU A 49 -4.90 18.67 -9.34
C GLU A 49 -3.56 18.64 -8.59
N ALA A 50 -3.57 18.71 -7.26
CA ALA A 50 -2.35 18.64 -6.45
C ALA A 50 -1.85 17.20 -6.21
N VAL A 51 -2.70 16.18 -6.36
CA VAL A 51 -2.37 14.79 -6.00
C VAL A 51 -2.35 13.89 -7.23
N ASP A 52 -1.16 13.58 -7.73
CA ASP A 52 -0.99 12.43 -8.63
C ASP A 52 -1.03 11.13 -7.82
N MET A 53 -2.23 10.58 -7.67
CA MET A 53 -2.48 9.34 -6.92
C MET A 53 -1.66 8.16 -7.47
N SER A 54 -1.44 8.10 -8.78
CA SER A 54 -0.71 6.98 -9.40
C SER A 54 0.79 7.07 -9.12
N ALA A 55 1.36 8.27 -9.19
CA ALA A 55 2.75 8.50 -8.83
C ALA A 55 2.99 8.22 -7.34
N ALA A 56 2.17 8.79 -6.46
CA ALA A 56 2.32 8.62 -5.01
C ALA A 56 2.19 7.14 -4.58
N PHE A 57 1.30 6.37 -5.22
CA PHE A 57 1.18 4.96 -4.94
C PHE A 57 2.39 4.15 -5.41
N ARG A 58 2.97 4.48 -6.56
CA ARG A 58 4.24 3.85 -7.01
C ARG A 58 5.39 4.16 -6.06
N ASP A 59 5.53 5.41 -5.62
CA ASP A 59 6.56 5.80 -4.67
C ASP A 59 6.43 5.02 -3.35
N PHE A 60 5.20 4.82 -2.89
CA PHE A 60 4.92 3.97 -1.72
C PHE A 60 5.35 2.51 -1.94
N LEU A 61 5.10 1.92 -3.11
CA LEU A 61 5.54 0.55 -3.40
C LEU A 61 7.08 0.43 -3.37
N HIS A 62 7.80 1.42 -3.89
CA HIS A 62 9.27 1.45 -3.80
C HIS A 62 9.78 1.43 -2.35
N LEU A 63 9.10 2.13 -1.43
CA LEU A 63 9.43 2.08 -0.01
C LEU A 63 9.20 0.68 0.60
N LEU A 64 8.13 0.00 0.20
CA LEU A 64 7.84 -1.37 0.65
C LEU A 64 8.79 -2.42 0.06
N GLU A 65 9.37 -2.14 -1.11
CA GLU A 65 10.41 -2.94 -1.76
C GLU A 65 11.81 -2.67 -1.20
N GLY A 66 11.94 -1.83 -0.17
CA GLY A 66 13.17 -1.68 0.59
C GLY A 66 14.19 -0.71 0.01
N ALA A 67 13.76 0.22 -0.86
CA ALA A 67 14.50 1.39 -1.37
C ALA A 67 16.02 1.27 -1.53
#